data_AF-M0PJK8-F1
#
_entry.id   AF-M0PJK8-F1
#
_cell.length_a   1.000
_cell.length_b   1.000
_cell.length_c   1.000
_cell.angle_alpha   90.00
_cell.angle_beta   90.00
_cell.angle_gamma   90.00
#
_symmetry.space_group_name_H-M   'P 1'
#
loop_
_entity.id
_entity.type
_entity.pdbx_description
1 polymer ?
#
loop_
_entity_poly.entity_id
_entity_poly.type
_entity_poly.pdbx_seq_one_letter_code
_entity_poly.pdbx_strand_id
1 'polypeptide(L)'
;MSDDSGITGHTRSVVVTTITCLAGIAAGVVSAMYVGTDVAAAESTTLVLVMGAFVLVQYPLYKVIGVGDFGVKDNLYVAFLTFTLWFISYTVLATSTVQLGV
;
A
#
# COMPACT_ATOMS: atom_id res chain seq x y z
N MET A 1 -36.34 -7.01 -9.16
CA MET A 1 -35.26 -7.60 -8.34
C MET A 1 -33.99 -7.37 -9.15
N SER A 2 -33.39 -6.18 -8.99
CA SER A 2 -32.17 -5.83 -9.69
C SER A 2 -31.04 -6.40 -8.86
N ASP A 3 -30.30 -7.35 -9.41
CA ASP A 3 -29.10 -7.92 -8.80
C ASP A 3 -28.09 -6.79 -8.56
N ASP A 4 -28.06 -6.30 -7.32
CA ASP A 4 -27.01 -5.43 -6.81
C ASP A 4 -25.71 -6.23 -6.90
N SER A 5 -24.97 -6.03 -8.00
CA SER A 5 -23.74 -6.74 -8.32
C SER A 5 -22.56 -6.27 -7.44
N GLY A 6 -22.84 -6.00 -6.17
CA GLY A 6 -21.85 -5.74 -5.15
C GLY A 6 -21.01 -7.00 -4.94
N ILE A 7 -19.70 -6.87 -5.11
CA ILE A 7 -18.70 -7.86 -4.70
C ILE A 7 -18.93 -8.16 -3.20
N THR A 8 -19.60 -9.27 -2.87
CA THR A 8 -19.87 -9.67 -1.47
C THR A 8 -19.02 -10.88 -1.08
N GLY A 9 -18.69 -10.97 0.22
CA GLY A 9 -17.98 -12.12 0.81
C GLY A 9 -16.50 -12.23 0.46
N HIS A 10 -16.07 -13.44 0.09
CA HIS A 10 -14.67 -13.79 -0.17
C HIS A 10 -14.01 -12.87 -1.22
N THR A 11 -14.74 -12.50 -2.27
CA THR A 11 -14.21 -11.68 -3.35
C THR A 11 -13.84 -10.28 -2.87
N ARG A 12 -14.56 -9.71 -1.90
CA ARG A 12 -14.19 -8.43 -1.26
C ARG A 12 -12.85 -8.55 -0.53
N SER A 13 -12.69 -9.60 0.28
CA SER A 13 -11.47 -9.80 1.07
C SER A 13 -10.25 -10.05 0.17
N VAL A 14 -10.42 -10.81 -0.91
CA VAL A 14 -9.37 -11.03 -1.92
C VAL A 14 -8.99 -9.71 -2.59
N VAL A 15 -9.97 -8.95 -3.10
CA VAL A 15 -9.71 -7.66 -3.78
C VAL A 15 -9.00 -6.66 -2.86
N VAL A 16 -9.45 -6.52 -1.60
CA VAL A 16 -8.80 -5.64 -0.62
C VAL A 16 -7.35 -6.07 -0.40
N THR A 17 -7.10 -7.37 -0.19
CA THR A 17 -5.73 -7.88 0.03
C THR A 17 -4.85 -7.64 -1.20
N THR A 18 -5.36 -7.90 -2.41
CA THR A 18 -4.59 -7.71 -3.65
C THR A 18 -4.23 -6.24 -3.87
N ILE A 19 -5.18 -5.32 -3.70
CA ILE A 19 -4.93 -3.87 -3.85
C ILE A 19 -3.95 -3.39 -2.78
N THR A 20 -4.11 -3.86 -1.55
CA THR A 20 -3.23 -3.51 -0.43
C THR A 20 -1.81 -3.97 -0.71
N CYS A 21 -1.64 -5.19 -1.23
CA CYS A 21 -0.34 -5.70 -1.60
C CYS A 21 0.27 -4.94 -2.79
N LEU A 22 -0.48 -4.72 -3.87
CA LEU A 22 0.05 -3.99 -5.02
C LEU A 22 0.47 -2.56 -4.66
N ALA A 23 -0.31 -1.88 -3.84
CA ALA A 23 0.00 -0.53 -3.37
C ALA A 23 1.23 -0.51 -2.44
N GLY A 24 1.40 -1.50 -1.55
CA GLY A 24 2.59 -1.60 -0.71
C GLY A 24 3.87 -1.78 -1.52
N ILE A 25 3.85 -2.65 -2.54
CA ILE A 25 4.98 -2.84 -3.46
C ILE A 25 5.26 -1.54 -4.23
N ALA A 26 4.22 -0.93 -4.80
CA ALA A 26 4.35 0.32 -5.54
C ALA A 26 4.94 1.44 -4.66
N ALA A 27 4.46 1.57 -3.42
CA ALA A 27 5.00 2.51 -2.46
C ALA A 27 6.48 2.23 -2.16
N GLY A 28 6.88 0.96 -2.02
CA GLY A 28 8.27 0.58 -1.72
C GLY A 28 9.21 0.93 -2.88
N VAL A 29 8.77 0.71 -4.11
CA VAL A 29 9.51 1.10 -5.33
C VAL A 29 9.59 2.62 -5.44
N VAL A 30 8.48 3.34 -5.24
CA VAL A 30 8.46 4.82 -5.29
C VAL A 30 9.34 5.42 -4.19
N SER A 31 9.34 4.85 -2.99
CA SER A 31 10.24 5.23 -1.90
C SER A 31 11.71 5.06 -2.30
N ALA A 32 12.08 3.93 -2.90
CA ALA A 32 13.44 3.69 -3.38
C ALA A 32 13.83 4.61 -4.54
N MET A 33 12.89 4.99 -5.41
CA MET A 33 13.14 5.96 -6.50
C MET A 33 13.33 7.39 -5.99
N TYR A 34 12.51 7.83 -5.02
CA TYR A 34 12.46 9.24 -4.60
C TYR A 34 13.43 9.58 -3.47
N VAL A 35 13.71 8.61 -2.59
CA VAL A 35 14.57 8.79 -1.41
C VAL A 35 15.92 8.08 -1.58
N GLY A 36 16.00 7.09 -2.47
CA GLY A 36 17.19 6.26 -2.67
C GLY A 36 17.20 5.03 -1.77
N THR A 37 18.27 4.23 -1.89
CA THR A 37 18.47 2.97 -1.15
C THR A 37 19.65 3.03 -0.18
N ASP A 38 20.27 4.20 -0.01
CA ASP A 38 21.42 4.39 0.88
C ASP A 38 21.05 4.30 2.36
N VAL A 39 22.05 4.08 3.21
CA VAL A 39 21.84 4.00 4.68
C VAL A 39 21.26 5.30 5.23
N ALA A 40 21.67 6.45 4.69
CA ALA A 40 21.12 7.77 5.04
C ALA A 40 19.68 7.96 4.52
N ALA A 41 19.32 7.30 3.42
CA ALA A 41 17.97 7.33 2.87
C ALA A 41 16.99 6.61 3.81
N ALA A 42 17.43 5.52 4.45
CA ALA A 42 16.63 4.74 5.40
C ALA A 42 16.24 5.51 6.68
N GLU A 43 17.01 6.52 7.10
CA GLU A 43 16.67 7.36 8.26
C GLU A 43 15.66 8.48 7.93
N SER A 44 15.33 8.67 6.65
CA SER A 44 14.48 9.77 6.21
C SER A 44 13.00 9.55 6.55
N THR A 45 12.40 10.50 7.27
CA THR A 45 10.94 10.52 7.53
C THR A 45 10.11 10.60 6.24
N THR A 46 10.72 11.02 5.13
CA THR A 46 10.09 11.08 3.80
C THR A 46 9.55 9.73 3.35
N LEU A 47 10.22 8.63 3.72
CA LEU A 47 9.79 7.26 3.48
C LEU A 47 8.40 6.97 4.06
N VAL A 48 8.19 7.39 5.31
CA VAL A 48 6.92 7.22 6.03
C VAL A 48 5.83 8.10 5.43
N LEU A 49 6.19 9.30 4.94
CA LEU A 49 5.25 10.20 4.26
C LEU A 49 4.76 9.62 2.93
N VAL A 50 5.64 9.00 2.14
CA VAL A 50 5.26 8.32 0.89
C VAL A 50 4.30 7.18 1.17
N MET A 51 4.62 6.34 2.17
CA MET A 51 3.75 5.25 2.59
C MET A 51 2.38 5.77 3.08
N GLY A 52 2.37 6.81 3.92
CA GLY A 52 1.14 7.44 4.40
C GLY A 52 0.28 8.01 3.26
N ALA A 53 0.90 8.62 2.25
CA ALA A 53 0.20 9.12 1.07
C ALA A 53 -0.46 7.97 0.28
N PHE A 54 0.24 6.85 0.09
CA PHE A 54 -0.32 5.67 -0.56
C PHE A 54 -1.50 5.07 0.22
N VAL A 55 -1.41 4.99 1.55
CA VAL A 55 -2.52 4.54 2.41
C VAL A 55 -3.72 5.48 2.27
N LEU A 56 -3.51 6.79 2.23
CA LEU A 56 -4.60 7.75 2.05
C LEU A 56 -5.28 7.67 0.68
N VAL A 57 -4.52 7.37 -0.39
CA VAL A 57 -5.05 7.17 -1.75
C VAL A 57 -5.85 5.86 -1.90
N GLN A 58 -5.57 4.85 -1.06
CA GLN A 58 -6.33 3.61 -1.08
C GLN A 58 -7.79 3.79 -0.62
N TYR A 59 -8.07 4.68 0.33
CA TYR A 59 -9.44 4.92 0.81
C TYR A 59 -10.42 5.42 -0.27
N PRO A 60 -10.11 6.45 -1.09
CA PRO A 60 -10.98 6.83 -2.20
C PRO A 60 -11.05 5.74 -3.28
N LEU A 61 -9.98 4.97 -3.51
CA LEU A 61 -10.00 3.86 -4.47
C LEU A 61 -10.99 2.78 -4.06
N TYR A 62 -11.01 2.38 -2.78
CA TYR A 62 -11.97 1.40 -2.27
C TYR A 62 -13.42 1.90 -2.31
N LYS A 63 -13.62 3.21 -2.10
CA LYS A 63 -14.93 3.86 -2.22
C LYS A 63 -15.46 3.82 -3.66
N VAL A 64 -14.59 3.99 -4.66
CA VAL A 64 -14.96 3.90 -6.09
C VAL A 64 -15.28 2.45 -6.50
N ILE A 65 -14.57 1.47 -5.94
CA ILE A 65 -14.77 0.03 -6.23
C ILE A 65 -16.05 -0.52 -5.57
N GLY A 66 -16.75 0.28 -4.76
CA GLY A 66 -18.00 -0.14 -4.11
C GLY A 66 -17.77 -1.13 -2.96
N VAL A 67 -16.56 -1.17 -2.40
CA VAL A 67 -16.31 -1.92 -1.16
C VAL A 67 -16.95 -1.11 -0.01
N GLY A 68 -18.10 -1.58 0.46
CA GLY A 68 -18.92 -0.91 1.46
C GLY A 68 -18.27 -0.76 2.84
N ASP A 69 -18.76 0.25 3.57
CA ASP A 69 -18.42 0.75 4.92
C ASP A 69 -17.23 0.05 5.61
N PHE A 70 -16.08 0.73 5.58
CA PHE A 70 -14.89 0.26 6.28
C PHE A 70 -14.98 0.64 7.75
N GLY A 71 -15.02 -0.36 8.62
CA GLY A 71 -14.87 -0.11 10.06
C GLY A 71 -13.43 0.29 10.41
N VAL A 72 -13.24 0.76 11.65
CA VAL A 72 -11.90 1.08 12.19
C VAL A 72 -10.93 -0.10 12.07
N LYS A 73 -11.43 -1.32 12.25
CA LYS A 73 -10.65 -2.55 12.10
C LYS A 73 -10.15 -2.76 10.67
N ASP A 74 -11.00 -2.52 9.68
CA ASP A 74 -10.67 -2.74 8.27
C ASP A 74 -9.66 -1.67 7.78
N ASN A 75 -9.82 -0.42 8.25
CA ASN A 75 -8.84 0.63 7.98
C ASN A 75 -7.48 0.33 8.58
N LEU A 76 -7.45 -0.20 9.82
CA LEU A 76 -6.21 -0.61 10.45
C LEU A 76 -5.55 -1.78 9.70
N TYR A 77 -6.35 -2.74 9.23
CA TYR A 77 -5.87 -3.86 8.44
C TYR A 77 -5.20 -3.41 7.14
N VAL A 78 -5.86 -2.53 6.37
CA VAL A 78 -5.32 -1.97 5.13
C VAL A 78 -4.02 -1.20 5.42
N ALA A 79 -4.03 -0.30 6.40
CA ALA A 79 -2.85 0.49 6.73
C ALA A 79 -1.68 -0.40 7.18
N PHE A 80 -1.94 -1.39 8.03
CA PHE A 80 -0.92 -2.31 8.55
C PHE A 80 -0.33 -3.21 7.46
N LEU A 81 -1.16 -3.73 6.57
CA LEU A 81 -0.69 -4.56 5.45
C LEU A 81 0.09 -3.74 4.42
N THR A 82 -0.40 -2.54 4.04
CA THR A 82 0.33 -1.65 3.15
C THR A 82 1.69 -1.29 3.76
N PHE A 83 1.72 -0.95 5.06
CA PHE A 83 2.96 -0.68 5.79
C PHE A 83 3.92 -1.86 5.75
N THR A 84 3.44 -3.06 6.08
CA THR A 84 4.29 -4.25 6.16
C THR A 84 4.89 -4.58 4.78
N LEU A 85 4.07 -4.52 3.73
CA LEU A 85 4.54 -4.85 2.39
C LEU A 85 5.45 -3.76 1.81
N TRP A 86 5.14 -2.49 2.06
CA TRP A 86 6.03 -1.37 1.77
C TRP A 86 7.40 -1.53 2.44
N PHE A 87 7.41 -1.84 3.74
CA PHE A 87 8.63 -1.99 4.52
C PHE A 87 9.48 -3.15 4.00
N ILE A 88 8.88 -4.30 3.72
CA ILE A 88 9.59 -5.47 3.18
C ILE A 88 10.14 -5.14 1.78
N SER A 89 9.33 -4.58 0.88
CA SER A 89 9.78 -4.22 -0.48
C SER A 89 10.92 -3.22 -0.46
N TYR A 90 10.82 -2.15 0.34
CA TYR A 90 11.90 -1.17 0.48
C TYR A 90 13.16 -1.79 1.10
N THR A 91 13.03 -2.60 2.15
CA THR A 91 14.16 -3.27 2.80
C THR A 91 14.90 -4.21 1.86
N VAL A 92 14.18 -4.95 1.01
CA VAL A 92 14.78 -5.81 -0.02
C VAL A 92 15.57 -4.96 -1.02
N LEU A 93 14.98 -3.88 -1.54
CA LEU A 93 15.67 -2.97 -2.47
C LEU A 93 16.91 -2.33 -1.86
N ALA A 94 16.82 -1.91 -0.60
CA ALA A 94 17.94 -1.34 0.16
C ALA A 94 19.06 -2.35 0.40
N THR A 95 18.71 -3.57 0.84
CA THR A 95 19.69 -4.65 1.11
C THR A 95 20.38 -5.12 -0.16
N SER A 96 19.66 -5.15 -1.28
CA SER A 96 20.21 -5.50 -2.59
C SER A 96 20.92 -4.33 -3.27
N THR A 97 21.04 -3.17 -2.62
CA THR A 97 21.67 -1.95 -3.16
C THR A 97 21.14 -1.59 -4.56
N VAL A 98 19.84 -1.82 -4.78
CA VAL A 98 19.23 -1.65 -6.11
C VAL A 98 19.07 -0.16 -6.39
N GLN A 99 19.86 0.34 -7.33
CA GLN A 99 19.77 1.73 -7.74
C GLN A 99 18.70 1.88 -8.81
N LEU A 100 17.48 2.24 -8.38
CA LEU A 100 16.32 2.38 -9.27
C LEU A 100 16.32 3.67 -10.10
N GLY A 101 17.32 4.54 -9.94
CA GLY A 101 17.60 5.67 -10.84
C GLY A 101 16.52 6.76 -10.83
N VAL A 102 16.87 7.90 -10.22
CA VAL A 102 16.83 9.24 -10.83
C VAL A 102 18.11 9.95 -10.41
#